data_AF-A0A9E2X9L2-F1
#
_entry.id   AF-A0A9E2X9L2-F1
#
_cell.length_a   1.000
_cell.length_b   1.000
_cell.length_c   1.000
_cell.angle_alpha   90.00
_cell.angle_beta   90.00
_cell.angle_gamma   90.00
#
_symmetry.space_group_name_H-M   'P 1'
#
loop_
_entity.id
_entity.type
_entity.pdbx_description
1 polymer ?
#
loop_
_entity_poly.entity_id
_entity_poly.type
_entity_poly.pdbx_seq_one_letter_code
_entity_poly.pdbx_strand_id
1 'polypeptide(L)'
;GYSKNQKAAKDFLRWFHSEKIYDQWFTTQQGFSVGPTKMWENHKLWKDDPVMAPFRTAAESGRFAGYAGPANRKAAEVISKYILIDMYAKAVQGTAPEDAVKWAHAELVKIYA
;
A
#
# COMPACT_ATOMS: atom_id res chain seq x y z
N GLY A 1 14.64 0.85 20.90
CA GLY A 1 13.89 0.08 19.90
C GLY A 1 13.16 -1.04 20.59
N TYR A 2 11.97 -1.41 20.10
CA TYR A 2 11.03 -2.29 20.82
C TYR A 2 11.48 -3.75 20.98
N SER A 3 12.44 -4.23 20.18
CA SER A 3 12.99 -5.58 20.29
C SER A 3 14.33 -5.58 21.03
N LYS A 4 14.57 -6.63 21.84
CA LYS A 4 15.89 -6.91 22.46
C LYS A 4 16.92 -7.43 21.43
N ASN A 5 16.48 -7.91 20.27
CA ASN A 5 17.32 -8.56 19.24
C ASN A 5 17.54 -7.67 18.00
N GLN A 6 17.81 -6.38 18.18
CA GLN A 6 17.85 -5.42 17.06
C GLN A 6 18.93 -5.71 16.02
N LYS A 7 20.11 -6.17 16.43
CA LYS A 7 21.19 -6.51 15.50
C LYS A 7 20.75 -7.66 14.58
N ALA A 8 20.31 -8.77 15.17
CA ALA A 8 19.82 -9.92 14.41
C ALA A 8 18.65 -9.56 13.48
N ALA A 9 17.71 -8.73 13.92
CA ALA A 9 16.61 -8.27 13.08
C ALA A 9 17.10 -7.46 11.87
N LYS A 10 18.04 -6.53 12.07
CA LYS A 10 18.63 -5.75 10.95
C LYS A 10 19.43 -6.63 10.01
N ASP A 11 20.19 -7.58 10.54
CA ASP A 11 20.99 -8.53 9.74
C ASP A 11 20.07 -9.43 8.91
N PHE A 12 18.95 -9.90 9.47
CA PHE A 12 17.92 -10.63 8.74
C PHE A 12 17.34 -9.81 7.59
N LEU A 13 16.97 -8.54 7.83
CA LEU A 13 16.43 -7.68 6.75
C LEU A 13 17.42 -7.51 5.61
N ARG A 14 18.72 -7.32 5.91
CA ARG A 14 19.76 -7.25 4.86
C ARG A 14 19.90 -8.55 4.09
N TRP A 15 19.89 -9.69 4.80
CA TRP A 15 19.98 -11.00 4.17
C TRP A 15 18.75 -11.31 3.30
N PHE A 16 17.54 -11.08 3.82
CA PHE A 16 16.29 -11.36 3.12
C PHE A 16 16.13 -10.51 1.85
N HIS A 17 16.53 -9.23 1.91
CA HIS A 17 16.50 -8.33 0.75
C HIS A 17 17.74 -8.42 -0.14
N SER A 18 18.67 -9.36 0.11
CA SER A 18 19.72 -9.65 -0.87
C SER A 18 19.09 -10.25 -2.12
N GLU A 19 19.61 -9.89 -3.29
CA GLU A 19 18.99 -10.20 -4.59
C GLU A 19 18.64 -11.68 -4.73
N LYS A 20 19.57 -12.59 -4.44
CA LYS A 20 19.35 -14.04 -4.55
C LYS A 20 18.24 -14.55 -3.64
N ILE A 21 18.14 -14.04 -2.41
CA ILE A 21 17.15 -14.50 -1.43
C ILE A 21 15.78 -13.90 -1.76
N TYR A 22 15.76 -12.61 -2.08
CA TYR A 22 14.54 -11.91 -2.44
C TYR A 22 13.96 -12.42 -3.76
N ASP A 23 14.79 -12.77 -4.76
CA ASP A 23 14.36 -13.30 -6.05
C ASP A 23 13.49 -14.56 -5.89
N GLN A 24 13.91 -15.48 -5.02
CA GLN A 24 13.15 -16.70 -4.75
C GLN A 24 11.78 -16.37 -4.16
N TRP A 25 11.74 -15.48 -3.17
CA TRP A 25 10.47 -15.03 -2.60
C TRP A 25 9.62 -14.32 -3.65
N PHE A 26 10.19 -13.36 -4.37
CA PHE A 26 9.50 -12.54 -5.36
C PHE A 26 8.90 -13.37 -6.50
N THR A 27 9.66 -14.34 -7.01
CA THR A 27 9.18 -15.27 -8.05
C THR A 27 7.96 -16.06 -7.57
N THR A 28 7.90 -16.44 -6.29
CA THR A 28 6.72 -17.14 -5.73
C THR A 28 5.49 -16.25 -5.60
N GLN A 29 5.66 -14.92 -5.56
CA GLN A 29 4.56 -13.97 -5.44
C GLN A 29 3.80 -13.77 -6.75
N GLN A 30 4.40 -14.08 -7.91
CA GLN A 30 3.79 -13.82 -9.21
C GLN A 30 3.25 -12.37 -9.31
N GLY A 31 2.02 -12.18 -9.76
CA GLY A 31 1.37 -10.86 -9.83
C GLY A 31 0.86 -10.31 -8.49
N PHE A 32 0.96 -11.04 -7.38
CA PHE A 32 0.46 -10.58 -6.08
C PHE A 32 1.32 -9.45 -5.47
N SER A 33 2.63 -9.43 -5.77
CA SER A 33 3.54 -8.43 -5.23
C SER A 33 4.32 -7.75 -6.35
N VAL A 34 4.55 -6.45 -6.18
CA VAL A 34 5.44 -5.66 -7.05
C VAL A 34 6.77 -5.47 -6.33
N GLY A 35 7.87 -5.56 -7.07
CA GLY A 35 9.21 -5.44 -6.50
C GLY A 35 9.47 -4.05 -5.89
N PRO A 36 10.34 -3.97 -4.87
CA PRO A 36 10.52 -2.77 -4.06
C PRO A 36 11.38 -1.69 -4.73
N THR A 37 12.03 -2.00 -5.86
CA THR A 37 12.90 -1.09 -6.60
C THR A 37 12.73 -1.28 -8.10
N LYS A 38 13.13 -0.28 -8.90
CA LYS A 38 13.05 -0.29 -10.37
C LYS A 38 13.78 -1.46 -11.04
N MET A 39 14.78 -2.05 -10.37
CA MET A 39 15.48 -3.23 -10.88
C MET A 39 14.51 -4.39 -11.15
N TRP A 40 13.52 -4.56 -10.27
CA TRP A 40 12.57 -5.67 -10.33
C TRP A 40 11.55 -5.53 -11.46
N GLU A 41 11.35 -4.34 -12.03
CA GLU A 41 10.46 -4.12 -13.18
C GLU A 41 10.93 -4.88 -14.44
N ASN A 42 12.22 -5.21 -14.50
CA ASN A 42 12.85 -5.96 -15.60
C ASN A 42 13.03 -7.45 -15.29
N HIS A 43 12.50 -7.93 -14.16
CA HIS A 43 12.65 -9.31 -13.73
C HIS A 43 12.02 -10.30 -14.73
N LYS A 44 12.60 -11.49 -14.88
CA LYS A 44 12.14 -12.52 -15.83
C LYS A 44 10.70 -12.99 -15.56
N LEU A 45 10.27 -12.94 -14.29
CA LEU A 45 8.91 -13.30 -13.85
C LEU A 45 7.82 -12.67 -14.72
N TRP A 46 8.00 -11.42 -15.14
CA TRP A 46 7.01 -10.69 -15.92
C TRP A 46 6.77 -11.25 -17.33
N LYS A 47 7.60 -12.21 -17.76
CA LYS A 47 7.49 -12.91 -19.03
C LYS A 47 6.92 -14.32 -18.89
N ASP A 48 6.73 -14.82 -17.66
CA ASP A 48 6.24 -16.18 -17.43
C ASP A 48 4.74 -16.30 -17.75
N ASP A 49 3.96 -15.24 -17.51
CA ASP A 49 2.55 -15.11 -17.92
C ASP A 49 2.28 -13.70 -18.46
N PRO A 50 1.77 -13.55 -19.70
CA PRO A 50 1.38 -12.25 -20.27
C PRO A 50 0.43 -11.43 -19.40
N VAL A 51 -0.45 -12.07 -18.60
CA VAL A 51 -1.38 -11.38 -17.69
C VAL A 51 -0.64 -10.61 -16.61
N MET A 52 0.59 -11.01 -16.24
CA MET A 52 1.37 -10.33 -15.22
C MET A 52 2.08 -9.07 -15.72
N ALA A 53 2.27 -8.92 -17.03
CA ALA A 53 3.08 -7.84 -17.61
C ALA A 53 2.67 -6.41 -17.16
N PRO A 54 1.37 -6.08 -17.00
CA PRO A 54 0.96 -4.76 -16.53
C PRO A 54 1.32 -4.46 -15.07
N PHE A 55 1.48 -5.48 -14.22
CA PHE A 55 1.72 -5.27 -12.79
C PHE A 55 3.14 -4.81 -12.48
N ARG A 56 4.09 -5.00 -13.40
CA ARG A 56 5.51 -4.68 -13.18
C ARG A 56 5.75 -3.24 -12.76
N THR A 57 4.93 -2.29 -13.23
CA THR A 57 5.02 -0.85 -12.90
C THR A 57 3.86 -0.35 -12.03
N ALA A 58 2.98 -1.23 -11.53
CA ALA A 58 1.77 -0.79 -10.81
C ALA A 58 2.08 0.06 -9.56
N ALA A 59 3.25 -0.17 -8.93
CA ALA A 59 3.72 0.61 -7.80
C ALA A 59 4.00 2.08 -8.12
N GLU A 60 4.27 2.45 -9.39
CA GLU A 60 4.53 3.84 -9.80
C GLU A 60 3.28 4.73 -9.64
N SER A 61 2.10 4.15 -9.88
CA SER A 61 0.82 4.83 -9.68
C SER A 61 0.22 4.62 -8.28
N GLY A 62 0.77 3.69 -7.50
CA GLY A 62 0.27 3.35 -6.18
C GLY A 62 0.41 4.50 -5.19
N ARG A 63 -0.63 4.75 -4.40
CA ARG A 63 -0.59 5.72 -3.30
C ARG A 63 -0.70 4.99 -1.97
N PHE A 64 0.19 5.31 -1.04
CA PHE A 64 0.13 4.79 0.31
C PHE A 64 -0.91 5.54 1.14
N ALA A 65 -1.35 4.90 2.21
CA ALA A 65 -2.19 5.48 3.25
C ALA A 65 -1.65 6.82 3.77
N GLY A 66 -2.35 7.92 3.48
CA GLY A 66 -1.97 9.26 3.91
C GLY A 66 -1.35 10.14 2.83
N TYR A 67 -1.08 9.61 1.62
CA TYR A 67 -0.69 10.44 0.47
C TYR A 67 -1.76 11.53 0.18
N ALA A 68 -1.41 12.77 -0.15
CA ALA A 68 -0.07 13.34 -0.36
C ALA A 68 0.62 13.88 0.91
N GLY A 69 0.07 13.60 2.10
CA GLY A 69 0.65 13.91 3.39
C GLY A 69 1.46 12.75 4.01
N PRO A 70 1.82 12.85 5.30
CA PRO A 70 2.55 11.81 6.00
C PRO A 70 1.66 10.59 6.34
N ALA A 71 2.22 9.39 6.21
CA ALA A 71 1.64 8.16 6.75
C ALA A 71 1.76 8.14 8.28
N ASN A 72 0.91 8.92 8.96
CA ASN A 72 0.93 9.11 10.40
C ASN A 72 -0.31 8.48 11.08
N ARG A 73 -0.42 8.64 12.41
CA ARG A 73 -1.56 8.13 13.18
C ARG A 73 -2.91 8.67 12.70
N LYS A 74 -2.98 9.94 12.28
CA LYS A 74 -4.20 10.57 11.74
C LYS A 74 -4.64 9.87 10.43
N ALA A 75 -3.71 9.63 9.51
CA ALA A 75 -4.00 8.87 8.28
C ALA A 75 -4.45 7.42 8.57
N ALA A 76 -3.81 6.76 9.54
CA ALA A 76 -4.22 5.42 9.96
C ALA A 76 -5.62 5.40 10.60
N GLU A 77 -5.99 6.45 11.34
CA GLU A 77 -7.32 6.59 11.95
C GLU A 77 -8.42 6.71 10.89
N VAL A 78 -8.20 7.49 9.83
CA VAL A 78 -9.15 7.60 8.70
C VAL A 78 -9.46 6.24 8.08
N ILE A 79 -8.42 5.43 7.85
CA ILE A 79 -8.55 4.09 7.27
C ILE A 79 -9.28 3.16 8.24
N SER A 80 -8.88 3.18 9.52
CA SER A 80 -9.45 2.30 10.54
C SER A 80 -10.92 2.57 10.80
N LYS A 81 -11.35 3.83 10.61
CA LYS A 81 -12.76 4.26 10.69
C LYS A 81 -13.53 4.13 9.37
N TYR A 82 -12.90 3.61 8.32
CA TYR A 82 -13.55 3.39 7.02
C TYR A 82 -14.17 4.65 6.39
N ILE A 83 -13.70 5.86 6.74
CA ILE A 83 -14.43 7.09 6.39
C ILE A 83 -14.64 7.26 4.88
N LEU A 84 -13.60 7.00 4.07
CA LEU A 84 -13.73 7.08 2.61
C LEU A 84 -14.58 5.94 2.03
N ILE A 85 -14.56 4.76 2.65
CA ILE A 85 -15.38 3.62 2.23
C ILE A 85 -16.86 3.90 2.51
N ASP A 86 -17.15 4.42 3.70
CA ASP A 86 -18.49 4.83 4.12
C ASP A 86 -19.03 5.99 3.28
N MET A 87 -18.16 6.90 2.82
CA MET A 87 -18.54 7.96 1.88
C MET A 87 -19.13 7.36 0.60
N TYR A 88 -18.43 6.41 -0.04
CA TYR A 88 -18.93 5.74 -1.23
C TYR A 88 -20.15 4.87 -0.93
N ALA A 89 -20.16 4.16 0.20
CA ALA A 89 -21.31 3.34 0.60
C ALA A 89 -22.58 4.19 0.76
N LYS A 90 -22.48 5.37 1.37
CA LYS A 90 -23.61 6.33 1.48
C LYS A 90 -24.11 6.78 0.12
N ALA A 91 -23.20 7.14 -0.80
CA ALA A 91 -23.59 7.54 -2.15
C ALA A 91 -24.31 6.40 -2.90
N VAL A 92 -23.79 5.17 -2.81
CA VAL A 92 -24.42 3.98 -3.41
C VAL A 92 -25.80 3.69 -2.80
N GLN A 93 -26.00 4.00 -1.52
CA GLN A 93 -27.28 3.84 -0.81
C GLN A 93 -28.29 4.96 -1.06
N GLY A 94 -27.96 5.95 -1.92
CA GLY A 94 -28.89 7.00 -2.35
C GLY A 94 -28.70 8.36 -1.68
N THR A 95 -27.69 8.55 -0.83
CA THR A 95 -27.31 9.90 -0.39
C THR A 95 -26.77 10.69 -1.58
N ALA A 96 -27.18 11.96 -1.73
CA ALA A 96 -26.63 12.84 -2.75
C ALA A 96 -25.09 12.87 -2.66
N PRO A 97 -24.35 12.76 -3.79
CA PRO A 97 -22.89 12.70 -3.77
C PRO A 97 -22.23 13.85 -2.98
N GLU A 98 -22.77 15.06 -3.12
CA GLU A 98 -22.29 16.25 -2.42
C GLU A 98 -22.41 16.10 -0.89
N ASP A 99 -23.49 15.48 -0.42
CA ASP A 99 -23.74 15.31 1.01
C ASP A 99 -22.92 14.16 1.60
N ALA A 100 -22.70 13.09 0.83
CA ALA A 100 -21.76 12.03 1.21
C ALA A 100 -20.33 12.57 1.38
N VAL A 101 -19.87 13.41 0.44
CA VAL A 101 -18.57 14.08 0.51
C VAL A 101 -18.50 15.06 1.68
N LYS A 102 -19.54 15.88 1.91
CA LYS A 102 -19.59 16.79 3.07
C LYS A 102 -19.46 16.03 4.40
N TRP A 103 -20.15 14.90 4.53
CA TRP A 103 -20.03 14.05 5.71
C TRP A 103 -18.60 13.55 5.92
N ALA A 104 -17.99 12.98 4.87
CA ALA A 104 -16.63 12.46 4.96
C ALA A 104 -15.64 13.57 5.31
N HIS A 105 -15.76 14.74 4.67
CA HIS A 105 -14.95 15.91 4.98
C HIS A 105 -15.07 16.33 6.45
N ALA A 106 -16.28 16.38 7.01
CA ALA A 106 -16.48 16.71 8.41
C ALA A 106 -15.80 15.71 9.37
N GLU A 107 -15.82 14.41 9.05
CA GLU A 107 -15.10 13.40 9.83
C GLU A 107 -13.58 13.55 9.70
N LEU A 108 -13.06 13.85 8.50
CA LEU A 108 -11.65 14.13 8.31
C LEU A 108 -11.20 15.36 9.11
N VAL A 109 -11.98 16.44 9.11
CA VAL A 109 -11.66 17.66 9.88
C VAL A 109 -11.49 17.36 11.37
N LYS A 110 -12.34 16.52 11.95
CA LYS A 110 -12.22 16.12 13.37
C LYS A 110 -10.91 15.39 13.68
N ILE A 111 -10.42 14.59 12.74
CA ILE A 111 -9.17 13.83 12.90
C ILE A 111 -7.95 14.72 12.66
N TYR A 112 -8.04 15.65 11.70
CA TYR A 112 -6.90 16.44 11.25
C TYR A 112 -6.71 17.78 11.96
N ALA A 113 -7.72 18.29 12.66
CA ALA A 113 -7.62 19.45 13.54
C ALA A 113 -6.51 19.31 14.60
#